data_AF-A0A195B920-F1
#
_entry.id   AF-A0A195B920-F1
#
_cell.length_a   1.000
_cell.length_b   1.000
_cell.length_c   1.000
_cell.angle_alpha   90.00
_cell.angle_beta   90.00
_cell.angle_gamma   90.00
#
_symmetry.space_group_name_H-M   'P 1'
#
loop_
_entity.id
_entity.type
_entity.pdbx_description
1 polymer ?
#
loop_
_entity_poly.entity_id
_entity_poly.type
_entity_poly.pdbx_seq_one_letter_code
_entity_poly.pdbx_strand_id
1 'polypeptide(L)'
;MTTEHEYSDSRMRLRRTKSVTRAEEIQKAELKVRRSQPDKPCHRPRDSLFSWSSGFDNFTGFVNWGFLLLGIGGIRLLLENFIKYGIRVDPWQWFLFLSGKNDGGEEYPSLLLICYSTVPMGLCLLIEKGLSVDIIAHGTGMVFHVINLVVMVLMPMVVIHVKDSGFSLVGAMYVCMLYAILFLKLWSYIQVNMWCRLSSQKKTMQGRMRRLSYNLQCNLIDAARVTCNGFPLWMEADRRDAAQIFIVTYVNVHMRLPR
;
A
#
# COMPACT_ATOMS: atom_id res chain seq x y z
N MET A 1 52.05 -61.05 8.96
CA MET A 1 52.09 -59.57 8.93
C MET A 1 50.90 -59.11 8.12
N THR A 2 49.82 -58.74 8.79
CA THR A 2 48.56 -58.30 8.20
C THR A 2 48.53 -56.77 8.18
N THR A 3 48.25 -56.21 7.01
CA THR A 3 48.14 -54.78 6.72
C THR A 3 46.80 -54.24 7.25
N GLU A 4 46.86 -53.26 8.13
CA GLU A 4 45.69 -52.52 8.64
C GLU A 4 45.21 -51.46 7.63
N HIS A 5 43.89 -51.33 7.57
CA HIS A 5 43.11 -50.46 6.70
C HIS A 5 43.18 -48.97 7.10
N GLU A 6 43.30 -48.06 6.13
CA GLU A 6 42.93 -46.65 6.32
C GLU A 6 42.02 -46.19 5.17
N TYR A 7 40.71 -46.28 5.38
CA TYR A 7 39.70 -45.67 4.50
C TYR A 7 39.29 -44.32 5.10
N SER A 8 39.75 -43.23 4.51
CA SER A 8 39.37 -41.88 4.95
C SER A 8 37.90 -41.60 4.54
N ASP A 9 36.99 -41.54 5.52
CA ASP A 9 35.61 -41.09 5.33
C ASP A 9 35.58 -39.56 5.20
N SER A 10 35.74 -39.07 3.96
CA SER A 10 35.60 -37.66 3.63
C SER A 10 34.12 -37.26 3.58
N ARG A 11 33.48 -37.06 4.74
CA ARG A 11 32.13 -36.46 4.81
C ARG A 11 32.16 -35.00 4.37
N MET A 12 31.88 -34.75 3.09
CA MET A 12 31.51 -33.43 2.58
C MET A 12 30.29 -32.90 3.35
N ARG A 13 30.52 -31.98 4.30
CA ARG A 13 29.44 -31.18 4.91
C ARG A 13 28.86 -30.24 3.85
N LEU A 14 27.75 -30.65 3.24
CA LEU A 14 26.94 -29.80 2.37
C LEU A 14 26.51 -28.54 3.15
N ARG A 15 27.12 -27.41 2.82
CA ARG A 15 26.86 -26.10 3.41
C ARG A 15 25.45 -25.66 2.98
N ARG A 16 24.45 -25.96 3.80
CA ARG A 16 23.04 -25.59 3.57
C ARG A 16 22.96 -24.11 3.23
N THR A 17 22.47 -23.80 2.03
CA THR A 17 22.26 -22.43 1.55
C THR A 17 21.21 -21.74 2.43
N LYS A 18 21.67 -20.80 3.28
CA LYS A 18 20.82 -20.03 4.22
C LYS A 18 19.80 -19.10 3.54
N SER A 19 19.77 -19.04 2.21
CA SER A 19 18.90 -18.13 1.45
C SER A 19 17.43 -18.54 1.50
N VAL A 20 17.16 -19.85 1.52
CA VAL A 20 15.78 -20.38 1.51
C VAL A 20 15.10 -20.16 2.87
N THR A 21 15.82 -20.35 3.97
CA THR A 21 15.29 -20.11 5.32
C THR A 21 15.02 -18.63 5.58
N ARG A 22 15.89 -17.74 5.07
CA ARG A 22 15.68 -16.28 5.19
C ARG A 22 14.49 -15.81 4.36
N ALA A 23 14.29 -16.35 3.15
CA ALA A 23 13.13 -16.01 2.33
C ALA A 23 11.82 -16.48 2.98
N GLU A 24 11.80 -17.68 3.54
CA GLU A 24 10.63 -18.22 4.24
C GLU A 24 10.33 -17.47 5.55
N GLU A 25 11.36 -17.06 6.29
CA GLU A 25 11.21 -16.22 7.50
C GLU A 25 10.65 -14.84 7.17
N ILE A 26 11.12 -14.20 6.10
CA ILE A 26 10.60 -12.91 5.62
C ILE A 26 9.13 -13.05 5.22
N GLN A 27 8.79 -14.10 4.45
CA GLN A 27 7.40 -14.37 4.07
C GLN A 27 6.51 -14.65 5.28
N LYS A 28 6.98 -15.44 6.26
CA LYS A 28 6.23 -15.70 7.51
C LYS A 28 6.04 -14.44 8.35
N ALA A 29 7.06 -13.59 8.45
CA ALA A 29 6.96 -12.32 9.15
C ALA A 29 5.94 -11.40 8.47
N GLU A 30 6.00 -11.30 7.14
CA GLU A 30 5.06 -10.51 6.34
C GLU A 30 3.62 -11.05 6.45
N LEU A 31 3.43 -12.37 6.39
CA LEU A 31 2.14 -13.02 6.60
C LEU A 31 1.58 -12.77 8.00
N LYS A 32 2.44 -12.75 9.03
CA LYS A 32 2.03 -12.47 10.42
C LYS A 32 1.59 -11.01 10.59
N VAL A 33 2.27 -10.08 9.93
CA VAL A 33 1.87 -8.65 9.86
C VAL A 33 0.59 -8.47 9.04
N ARG A 34 0.41 -9.22 7.96
CA ARG A 34 -0.83 -9.25 7.16
C ARG A 34 -2.00 -9.87 7.91
N ARG A 35 -1.75 -10.79 8.83
CA ARG A 35 -2.80 -11.44 9.66
C ARG A 35 -3.23 -10.58 10.85
N SER A 36 -2.35 -9.73 11.37
CA SER A 36 -2.66 -8.78 12.45
C SER A 36 -3.33 -7.49 11.95
N GLN A 37 -3.23 -7.24 10.65
CA GLN A 37 -3.89 -6.14 9.97
C GLN A 37 -5.43 -6.22 10.11
N PRO A 38 -6.11 -5.09 10.39
CA PRO A 38 -7.56 -5.04 10.59
C PRO A 38 -8.35 -5.34 9.31
N ASP A 39 -7.75 -5.06 8.16
CA ASP A 39 -8.16 -5.48 6.83
C ASP A 39 -7.89 -6.97 6.66
N LYS A 40 -8.96 -7.76 6.62
CA LYS A 40 -8.87 -9.19 6.28
C LYS A 40 -8.93 -9.28 4.75
N PRO A 41 -7.85 -9.68 4.04
CA PRO A 41 -7.91 -9.81 2.59
C PRO A 41 -8.91 -10.92 2.24
N CYS A 42 -10.01 -10.57 1.57
CA CYS A 42 -10.93 -11.55 0.99
C CYS A 42 -10.34 -12.17 -0.29
N HIS A 43 -9.39 -11.48 -0.93
CA HIS A 43 -8.70 -11.94 -2.13
C HIS A 43 -7.77 -13.10 -1.79
N ARG A 44 -8.06 -14.25 -2.40
CA ARG A 44 -7.16 -15.40 -2.45
C ARG A 44 -6.40 -15.38 -3.77
N PRO A 45 -5.13 -15.83 -3.81
CA PRO A 45 -4.45 -16.05 -5.08
C PRO A 45 -5.27 -17.07 -5.86
N ARG A 46 -5.91 -16.61 -6.93
CA ARG A 46 -6.73 -17.41 -7.83
C ARG A 46 -6.32 -17.01 -9.23
N ASP A 47 -6.04 -17.99 -10.06
CA ASP A 47 -5.76 -17.73 -11.46
C ASP A 47 -7.01 -17.12 -12.12
N SER A 48 -6.79 -16.24 -13.10
CA SER A 48 -7.89 -15.73 -13.92
C SER A 48 -8.66 -16.93 -14.48
N LEU A 49 -9.99 -16.86 -14.53
CA LEU A 49 -10.81 -17.98 -15.02
C LEU A 49 -10.48 -18.36 -16.48
N PHE A 50 -9.88 -17.43 -17.23
CA PHE A 50 -9.39 -17.64 -18.60
C PHE A 50 -7.92 -18.09 -18.67
N SER A 51 -7.26 -18.30 -17.53
CA SER A 51 -5.93 -18.88 -17.47
C SER A 51 -6.02 -20.37 -17.80
N TRP A 52 -5.08 -20.85 -18.63
CA TRP A 52 -4.96 -22.27 -19.00
C TRP A 52 -4.82 -23.22 -17.80
N SER A 53 -4.40 -22.71 -16.63
CA SER A 53 -4.26 -23.47 -15.37
C SER A 53 -5.53 -23.49 -14.51
N SER A 54 -6.59 -22.76 -14.87
CA SER A 54 -7.77 -22.57 -14.01
C SER A 54 -8.74 -23.78 -13.98
N GLY A 55 -8.51 -24.81 -14.80
CA GLY A 55 -9.40 -25.98 -14.92
C GLY A 55 -10.81 -25.64 -15.43
N PHE A 56 -10.96 -24.51 -16.13
CA PHE A 56 -12.20 -24.09 -16.79
C PHE A 56 -12.11 -24.48 -18.27
N ASP A 57 -12.38 -25.76 -18.55
CA ASP A 57 -12.00 -26.37 -19.83
C ASP A 57 -12.99 -26.08 -20.98
N ASN A 58 -14.16 -25.48 -20.67
CA ASN A 58 -15.28 -25.36 -21.60
C ASN A 58 -15.27 -24.14 -22.54
N PHE A 59 -14.27 -23.23 -22.47
CA PHE A 59 -14.14 -22.10 -23.41
C PHE A 59 -13.01 -22.26 -24.43
N THR A 60 -12.24 -23.33 -24.36
CA THR A 60 -11.16 -23.64 -25.34
C THR A 60 -11.69 -23.65 -26.77
N GLY A 61 -12.86 -24.25 -26.99
CA GLY A 61 -13.56 -24.22 -28.27
C GLY A 61 -13.88 -22.80 -28.74
N PHE A 62 -14.54 -21.98 -27.91
CA PHE A 62 -14.91 -20.61 -28.28
C PHE A 62 -13.69 -19.71 -28.57
N VAL A 63 -12.64 -19.80 -27.74
CA VAL A 63 -11.39 -19.06 -27.95
C VAL A 63 -10.68 -19.51 -29.22
N ASN A 64 -10.61 -20.82 -29.49
CA ASN A 64 -10.03 -21.35 -30.72
C ASN A 64 -10.83 -20.94 -31.96
N TRP A 65 -12.17 -20.93 -31.88
CA TRP A 65 -13.04 -20.41 -32.93
C TRP A 65 -12.84 -18.91 -33.14
N GLY A 66 -12.66 -18.13 -32.07
CA GLY A 66 -12.32 -16.71 -32.14
C GLY A 66 -10.98 -16.48 -32.84
N PHE A 67 -9.94 -17.25 -32.50
CA PHE A 67 -8.66 -17.22 -33.19
C PHE A 67 -8.76 -17.64 -34.65
N LEU A 68 -9.56 -18.65 -34.97
CA LEU A 68 -9.77 -19.13 -36.34
C LEU A 68 -10.50 -18.08 -37.18
N LEU A 69 -11.55 -17.46 -36.65
CA LEU A 69 -12.32 -16.41 -37.34
C LEU A 69 -11.47 -15.14 -37.52
N LEU A 70 -10.78 -14.71 -36.47
CA LEU A 70 -9.85 -13.57 -36.53
C LEU A 70 -8.67 -13.86 -37.45
N GLY A 71 -8.16 -15.09 -37.47
CA GLY A 71 -7.08 -15.52 -38.34
C GLY A 71 -7.49 -15.51 -39.81
N ILE A 72 -8.55 -16.23 -40.19
CA ILE A 72 -9.00 -16.34 -41.58
C ILE A 72 -9.42 -14.98 -42.15
N GLY A 73 -10.17 -14.18 -41.37
CA GLY A 73 -10.62 -12.85 -41.80
C GLY A 73 -9.53 -11.78 -41.71
N GLY A 74 -8.80 -11.75 -40.59
CA GLY A 74 -7.80 -10.75 -40.29
C GLY A 74 -6.52 -10.90 -41.11
N ILE A 75 -6.03 -12.13 -41.34
CA ILE A 75 -4.82 -12.36 -42.17
C ILE A 75 -5.07 -11.93 -43.60
N ARG A 76 -6.27 -12.19 -44.15
CA ARG A 76 -6.62 -11.76 -45.52
C ARG A 76 -6.55 -10.25 -45.67
N LEU A 77 -7.19 -9.52 -44.75
CA LEU A 77 -7.18 -8.04 -44.74
C LEU A 77 -5.79 -7.48 -44.44
N LEU A 78 -5.02 -8.14 -43.56
CA LEU A 78 -3.65 -7.74 -43.23
C LEU A 78 -2.72 -7.93 -44.43
N LEU A 79 -2.75 -9.08 -45.11
CA LEU A 79 -1.95 -9.33 -46.32
C LEU A 79 -2.31 -8.38 -47.45
N GLU A 80 -3.60 -8.10 -47.66
CA GLU A 80 -4.02 -7.13 -48.68
C GLU A 80 -3.48 -5.73 -48.37
N ASN A 81 -3.58 -5.28 -47.12
CA ASN A 81 -3.02 -3.99 -46.70
C ASN A 81 -1.49 -3.98 -46.75
N PHE A 82 -0.83 -5.08 -46.38
CA PHE A 82 0.63 -5.21 -46.40
C PHE A 82 1.19 -5.17 -47.83
N ILE A 83 0.52 -5.82 -48.79
CA ILE A 83 0.95 -5.86 -50.20
C ILE A 83 0.62 -4.54 -50.91
N LYS A 84 -0.56 -3.93 -50.68
CA LYS A 84 -0.94 -2.66 -51.33
C LYS A 84 -0.29 -1.42 -50.72
N TYR A 85 -0.20 -1.35 -49.39
CA TYR A 85 0.26 -0.15 -48.68
C TYR A 85 1.64 -0.30 -48.02
N GLY A 86 2.18 -1.53 -47.92
CA GLY A 86 3.44 -1.81 -47.23
C GLY A 86 3.34 -1.72 -45.70
N ILE A 87 4.47 -1.90 -45.00
CA ILE A 87 4.61 -1.43 -43.61
C ILE A 87 4.71 0.10 -43.66
N ARG A 88 3.59 0.78 -43.40
CA ARG A 88 3.51 2.24 -43.21
C ARG A 88 3.29 2.63 -41.75
N VAL A 89 3.38 1.67 -40.83
CA VAL A 89 3.24 1.91 -39.40
C VAL A 89 4.62 2.30 -38.86
N ASP A 90 4.92 3.60 -38.90
CA ASP A 90 6.07 4.14 -38.21
C ASP A 90 5.72 4.30 -36.72
N PRO A 91 6.32 3.51 -35.81
CA PRO A 91 6.02 3.58 -34.38
C PRO A 91 6.35 4.96 -33.79
N TRP A 92 7.32 5.65 -34.39
CA TRP A 92 7.69 7.00 -34.03
C TRP A 92 6.56 8.01 -34.32
N GLN A 93 5.86 7.87 -35.46
CA GLN A 93 4.76 8.75 -35.82
C GLN A 93 3.55 8.55 -34.90
N TRP A 94 3.30 7.33 -34.43
CA TRP A 94 2.29 7.06 -33.40
C TRP A 94 2.62 7.72 -32.08
N PHE A 95 3.86 7.60 -31.61
CA PHE A 95 4.31 8.29 -30.39
C PHE A 95 4.13 9.80 -30.53
N LEU A 96 4.48 10.36 -31.68
CA LEU A 96 4.42 11.77 -32.00
C LEU A 96 2.97 12.29 -32.13
N PHE A 97 2.07 11.46 -32.67
CA PHE A 97 0.62 11.70 -32.70
C PHE A 97 -0.03 11.63 -31.31
N LEU A 98 0.34 10.65 -30.48
CA LEU A 98 -0.08 10.57 -29.07
C LEU A 98 0.44 11.74 -28.23
N SER A 99 1.63 12.22 -28.56
CA SER A 99 2.29 13.33 -27.87
C SER A 99 1.69 14.71 -28.19
N GLY A 100 0.87 14.81 -29.25
CA GLY A 100 0.17 16.05 -29.64
C GLY A 100 0.99 17.01 -30.51
N LYS A 101 1.99 16.51 -31.26
CA LYS A 101 2.91 17.34 -32.08
C LYS A 101 2.29 17.81 -33.40
N ASN A 102 1.06 18.33 -33.39
CA ASN A 102 0.42 18.78 -34.64
C ASN A 102 0.60 20.27 -34.94
N ASP A 103 0.90 21.11 -33.95
CA ASP A 103 1.03 22.56 -34.18
C ASP A 103 2.26 23.15 -33.49
N GLY A 104 3.43 23.06 -34.12
CA GLY A 104 4.56 24.02 -34.05
C GLY A 104 5.16 24.52 -32.71
N GLY A 105 4.57 24.21 -31.56
CA GLY A 105 5.02 24.60 -30.24
C GLY A 105 5.96 23.54 -29.66
N GLU A 106 6.99 23.99 -28.95
CA GLU A 106 8.01 23.11 -28.36
C GLU A 106 7.51 22.27 -27.16
N GLU A 107 6.21 22.22 -26.93
CA GLU A 107 5.61 21.60 -25.75
C GLU A 107 4.80 20.36 -26.10
N TYR A 108 5.06 19.26 -25.39
CA TYR A 108 4.32 17.99 -25.49
C TYR A 108 3.25 17.91 -24.38
N PRO A 109 2.00 18.37 -24.61
CA PRO A 109 1.00 18.49 -23.55
C PRO A 109 0.61 17.14 -22.93
N SER A 110 0.50 16.08 -23.74
CA SER A 110 0.19 14.73 -23.26
C SER A 110 1.29 14.17 -22.37
N LEU A 111 2.56 14.32 -22.78
CA LEU A 111 3.70 13.85 -22.00
C LEU A 111 3.86 14.65 -20.71
N LEU A 112 3.66 15.97 -20.77
CA LEU A 112 3.70 16.84 -19.60
C LEU A 112 2.64 16.41 -18.58
N LEU A 113 1.40 16.13 -19.00
CA LEU A 113 0.34 15.63 -18.12
C LEU A 113 0.67 14.27 -17.50
N ILE A 114 1.30 13.37 -18.26
CA ILE A 114 1.74 12.06 -17.74
C ILE A 114 2.86 12.25 -16.72
N CYS A 115 3.87 13.05 -17.01
CA CYS A 115 4.93 13.38 -16.04
C CYS A 115 4.36 14.06 -14.80
N TYR A 116 3.44 15.01 -14.98
CA TYR A 116 2.80 15.75 -13.90
C TYR A 116 1.96 14.85 -13.00
N SER A 117 1.38 13.75 -13.51
CA SER A 117 0.60 12.80 -12.70
C SER A 117 1.38 12.18 -11.53
N THR A 118 2.71 12.20 -11.59
CA THR A 118 3.59 11.75 -10.50
C THR A 118 3.57 12.69 -9.29
N VAL A 119 3.30 13.98 -9.48
CA VAL A 119 3.28 15.00 -8.42
C VAL A 119 2.14 14.79 -7.41
N PRO A 120 0.84 14.73 -7.80
CA PRO A 120 -0.24 14.48 -6.86
C PRO A 120 -0.13 13.09 -6.21
N MET A 121 0.45 12.11 -6.91
CA MET A 121 0.78 10.79 -6.36
C MET A 121 1.83 10.89 -5.26
N GLY A 122 2.94 11.59 -5.51
CA GLY A 122 3.99 11.83 -4.54
C GLY A 122 3.50 12.61 -3.32
N LEU A 123 2.73 13.69 -3.54
CA LEU A 123 2.13 14.48 -2.46
C LEU A 123 1.20 13.64 -1.58
N CYS A 124 0.35 12.80 -2.19
CA CYS A 124 -0.53 11.91 -1.43
C CYS A 124 0.29 10.95 -0.54
N LEU A 125 1.38 10.40 -1.06
CA LEU A 125 2.26 9.50 -0.29
C LEU A 125 3.03 10.24 0.81
N LEU A 126 3.47 11.48 0.56
CA LEU A 126 4.17 12.30 1.55
C LEU A 126 3.24 12.68 2.70
N ILE A 127 2.01 13.11 2.41
CA ILE A 127 1.01 13.41 3.43
C ILE A 127 0.73 12.15 4.26
N GLU A 128 0.60 10.99 3.61
CA GLU A 128 0.30 9.76 4.32
C GLU A 128 1.46 9.27 5.20
N LYS A 129 2.70 9.45 4.73
CA LYS A 129 3.88 9.24 5.56
C LYS A 129 3.92 10.22 6.73
N GLY A 130 3.64 11.49 6.51
CA GLY A 130 3.58 12.50 7.57
C GLY A 130 2.51 12.19 8.62
N LEU A 131 1.35 11.70 8.18
CA LEU A 131 0.25 11.30 9.05
C LEU A 131 0.53 10.00 9.81
N SER A 132 1.34 9.09 9.25
CA SER A 132 1.77 7.87 9.95
C SER A 132 2.78 8.12 11.08
N VAL A 133 3.55 9.21 11.00
CA VAL A 133 4.53 9.63 12.03
C VAL A 133 3.88 10.52 13.09
N ASP A 134 2.57 10.76 12.99
CA ASP A 134 1.77 11.56 13.93
C ASP A 134 2.25 13.03 14.07
N ILE A 135 2.97 13.54 13.05
CA ILE A 135 3.44 14.93 12.99
C ILE A 135 2.26 15.89 12.72
N ILE A 136 1.22 15.40 12.03
CA ILE A 136 0.11 16.20 11.52
C ILE A 136 -1.20 15.72 12.17
N ALA A 137 -2.03 16.67 12.63
CA ALA A 137 -3.34 16.37 13.19
C ALA A 137 -4.26 15.68 12.15
N HIS A 138 -5.05 14.70 12.60
CA HIS A 138 -5.93 13.90 11.73
C HIS A 138 -6.89 14.75 10.88
N GLY A 139 -7.46 15.83 11.44
CA GLY A 139 -8.40 16.69 10.73
C GLY A 139 -7.75 17.43 9.56
N THR A 140 -6.58 18.04 9.79
CA THR A 140 -5.86 18.81 8.76
C THR A 140 -5.35 17.92 7.65
N GLY A 141 -4.83 16.72 7.98
CA GLY A 141 -4.35 15.75 6.97
C GLY A 141 -5.45 15.33 6.00
N MET A 142 -6.68 15.13 6.48
CA MET A 142 -7.83 14.77 5.62
C MET A 142 -8.20 15.89 4.64
N VAL A 143 -8.19 17.15 5.08
CA VAL A 143 -8.48 18.30 4.22
C VAL A 143 -7.43 18.41 3.11
N PHE A 144 -6.15 18.27 3.44
CA PHE A 144 -5.08 18.27 2.43
C PHE A 144 -5.21 17.13 1.41
N HIS A 145 -5.62 15.94 1.84
CA HIS A 145 -5.89 14.83 0.91
C HIS A 145 -7.05 15.13 -0.05
N VAL A 146 -8.15 15.69 0.44
CA VAL A 146 -9.31 16.04 -0.39
C VAL A 146 -8.93 17.13 -1.39
N ILE A 147 -8.22 18.17 -0.97
CA ILE A 147 -7.76 19.24 -1.85
C ILE A 147 -6.83 18.70 -2.94
N ASN A 148 -5.82 17.90 -2.56
CA ASN A 148 -4.88 17.30 -3.53
C ASN A 148 -5.61 16.43 -4.57
N LEU A 149 -6.63 15.69 -4.12
CA LEU A 149 -7.42 14.83 -4.99
C LEU A 149 -8.35 15.61 -5.93
N VAL A 150 -8.94 16.70 -5.47
CA VAL A 150 -9.70 17.63 -6.33
C VAL A 150 -8.78 18.26 -7.37
N VAL A 151 -7.61 18.76 -6.98
CA VAL A 151 -6.62 19.35 -7.90
C VAL A 151 -6.20 18.32 -8.96
N MET A 152 -5.98 17.07 -8.58
CA MET A 152 -5.62 15.99 -9.50
C MET A 152 -6.69 15.73 -10.57
N VAL A 153 -7.98 15.83 -10.25
CA VAL A 153 -9.08 15.62 -11.21
C VAL A 153 -9.32 16.86 -12.08
N LEU A 154 -9.18 18.07 -11.51
CA LEU A 154 -9.38 19.32 -12.25
C LEU A 154 -8.25 19.60 -13.25
N MET A 155 -7.02 19.19 -12.95
CA MET A 155 -5.85 19.42 -13.80
C MET A 155 -6.02 18.94 -15.26
N PRO A 156 -6.35 17.67 -15.55
CA PRO A 156 -6.54 17.22 -16.93
C PRO A 156 -7.72 17.93 -17.61
N MET A 157 -8.78 18.28 -16.87
CA MET A 157 -9.94 18.99 -17.43
C MET A 157 -9.59 20.41 -17.89
N VAL A 158 -8.84 21.15 -17.06
CA VAL A 158 -8.38 22.52 -17.41
C VAL A 158 -7.39 22.49 -18.57
N VAL A 159 -6.43 21.56 -18.56
CA VAL A 159 -5.40 21.50 -19.62
C VAL A 159 -5.98 21.11 -20.97
N ILE A 160 -6.96 20.20 -21.01
CA ILE A 160 -7.65 19.84 -22.26
C ILE A 160 -8.41 21.05 -22.80
N HIS A 161 -9.15 21.77 -21.94
CA HIS A 161 -9.96 22.92 -22.37
C HIS A 161 -9.11 24.12 -22.85
N VAL A 162 -7.95 24.35 -22.24
CA VAL A 162 -7.06 25.45 -22.63
C VAL A 162 -6.30 25.14 -23.93
N LYS A 163 -6.04 23.86 -24.22
CA LYS A 163 -5.28 23.41 -25.40
C LYS A 163 -6.15 22.69 -26.45
N ASP A 164 -7.43 23.08 -26.58
CA ASP A 164 -8.43 22.43 -27.45
C ASP A 164 -7.99 22.34 -28.94
N SER A 165 -7.13 23.24 -29.44
CA SER A 165 -6.73 23.28 -30.85
C SER A 165 -5.53 22.40 -31.22
N GLY A 166 -4.62 22.09 -30.28
CA GLY A 166 -3.38 21.36 -30.55
C GLY A 166 -3.34 19.94 -30.00
N PHE A 167 -4.43 19.47 -29.39
CA PHE A 167 -4.45 18.23 -28.64
C PHE A 167 -4.93 17.04 -29.50
N SER A 168 -4.15 15.96 -29.54
CA SER A 168 -4.57 14.72 -30.19
C SER A 168 -5.70 14.03 -29.42
N LEU A 169 -6.84 13.82 -30.06
CA LEU A 169 -8.03 13.20 -29.44
C LEU A 169 -7.69 11.86 -28.76
N VAL A 170 -6.84 11.04 -29.37
CA VAL A 170 -6.41 9.74 -28.81
C VAL A 170 -5.57 9.93 -27.54
N GLY A 171 -4.69 10.94 -27.53
CA GLY A 171 -3.95 11.31 -26.33
C GLY A 171 -4.87 11.75 -25.19
N ALA A 172 -6.00 12.41 -25.50
CA ALA A 172 -6.87 13.02 -24.50
C ALA A 172 -7.65 11.93 -23.78
N MET A 173 -8.17 10.98 -24.57
CA MET A 173 -8.80 9.78 -24.06
C MET A 173 -7.82 8.99 -23.17
N TYR A 174 -6.58 8.81 -23.61
CA TYR A 174 -5.58 8.07 -22.84
C TYR A 174 -5.23 8.76 -21.50
N VAL A 175 -4.94 10.06 -21.54
CA VAL A 175 -4.64 10.84 -20.33
C VAL A 175 -5.85 10.86 -19.38
N CYS A 176 -7.06 11.06 -19.89
CA CYS A 176 -8.28 11.03 -19.09
C CYS A 176 -8.48 9.66 -18.42
N MET A 177 -8.31 8.57 -19.16
CA MET A 177 -8.38 7.21 -18.63
C MET A 177 -7.34 6.96 -17.54
N LEU A 178 -6.09 7.39 -17.76
CA LEU A 178 -5.02 7.28 -16.76
C LEU A 178 -5.38 8.04 -15.47
N TYR A 179 -5.79 9.30 -15.58
CA TYR A 179 -6.16 10.12 -14.42
C TYR A 179 -7.37 9.54 -13.67
N ALA A 180 -8.35 8.96 -14.37
CA ALA A 180 -9.47 8.26 -13.74
C ALA A 180 -9.01 7.04 -12.93
N ILE A 181 -8.11 6.20 -13.49
CA ILE A 181 -7.55 5.04 -12.78
C ILE A 181 -6.74 5.49 -11.56
N LEU A 182 -5.92 6.53 -11.71
CA LEU A 182 -5.13 7.09 -10.61
C LEU A 182 -6.02 7.64 -9.50
N PHE A 183 -7.06 8.40 -9.84
CA PHE A 183 -8.04 8.90 -8.89
C PHE A 183 -8.69 7.76 -8.08
N LEU A 184 -9.18 6.72 -8.76
CA LEU A 184 -9.80 5.57 -8.09
C LEU A 184 -8.82 4.86 -7.15
N LYS A 185 -7.55 4.72 -7.57
CA LYS A 185 -6.52 4.06 -6.78
C LYS A 185 -6.11 4.87 -5.55
N LEU A 186 -5.93 6.18 -5.71
CA LEU A 186 -5.60 7.08 -4.60
C LEU A 186 -6.77 7.23 -3.62
N TRP A 187 -8.00 7.36 -4.12
CA TRP A 187 -9.18 7.42 -3.28
C TRP A 187 -9.32 6.15 -2.41
N SER A 188 -9.23 4.98 -3.05
CA SER A 188 -9.25 3.69 -2.34
C SER A 188 -8.13 3.60 -1.29
N TYR A 189 -6.92 4.04 -1.65
CA TYR A 189 -5.77 4.06 -0.73
C TYR A 189 -6.02 4.92 0.52
N ILE A 190 -6.48 6.16 0.34
CA ILE A 190 -6.76 7.09 1.46
C ILE A 190 -7.85 6.51 2.37
N GLN A 191 -8.93 5.95 1.80
CA GLN A 191 -10.04 5.38 2.56
C GLN A 191 -9.61 4.17 3.39
N VAL A 192 -8.90 3.22 2.79
CA VAL A 192 -8.42 2.03 3.49
C VAL A 192 -7.45 2.43 4.60
N ASN A 193 -6.51 3.34 4.34
CA ASN A 193 -5.54 3.72 5.36
C ASN A 193 -6.19 4.53 6.50
N MET A 194 -7.15 5.40 6.20
CA MET A 194 -7.97 6.07 7.21
C MET A 194 -8.71 5.06 8.09
N TRP A 195 -9.37 4.06 7.49
CA TRP A 195 -10.07 3.01 8.23
C TRP A 195 -9.12 2.20 9.12
N CYS A 196 -7.93 1.83 8.62
CA CYS A 196 -6.92 1.12 9.40
C CYS A 196 -6.49 1.92 10.64
N ARG A 197 -6.23 3.24 10.51
CA ARG A 197 -5.89 4.11 11.64
C ARG A 197 -7.01 4.20 12.67
N LEU A 198 -8.25 4.43 12.24
CA LEU A 198 -9.40 4.51 13.14
C LEU A 198 -9.63 3.19 13.87
N SER A 199 -9.48 2.05 13.17
CA SER A 199 -9.63 0.74 13.78
C SER A 199 -8.55 0.45 14.83
N SER A 200 -7.31 0.94 14.61
CA SER A 200 -6.20 0.81 15.57
C SER A 200 -6.45 1.63 16.84
N GLN A 201 -6.90 2.88 16.70
CA GLN A 201 -7.27 3.73 17.84
C GLN A 201 -8.43 3.12 18.65
N LYS A 202 -9.48 2.62 17.98
CA LYS A 202 -10.60 1.93 18.63
C LYS A 202 -10.14 0.69 19.42
N LYS A 203 -9.26 -0.14 18.85
CA LYS A 203 -8.68 -1.31 19.54
C LYS A 203 -7.87 -0.90 20.76
N THR A 204 -7.05 0.15 20.65
CA THR A 204 -6.24 0.67 21.78
C THR A 204 -7.13 1.20 22.90
N MET A 205 -8.18 1.98 22.57
CA MET A 205 -9.15 2.47 23.54
C MET A 205 -9.93 1.34 24.23
N GLN A 206 -10.44 0.36 23.46
CA GLN A 206 -11.13 -0.81 24.02
C GLN A 206 -10.20 -1.67 24.89
N GLY A 207 -8.95 -1.86 24.49
CA GLY A 207 -7.95 -2.57 25.28
C GLY A 207 -7.58 -1.84 26.59
N ARG A 208 -7.59 -0.50 26.58
CA ARG A 208 -7.39 0.31 27.79
C ARG A 208 -8.59 0.22 28.73
N MET A 209 -9.81 0.26 28.19
CA MET A 209 -11.05 0.13 28.96
C MET A 209 -11.22 -1.27 29.56
N ARG A 210 -10.86 -2.33 28.81
CA ARG A 210 -10.79 -3.70 29.35
C ARG A 210 -9.78 -3.81 30.48
N ARG A 211 -8.56 -3.26 30.33
CA ARG A 211 -7.56 -3.26 31.41
C ARG A 211 -8.01 -2.48 32.65
N LEU A 212 -8.73 -1.37 32.46
CA LEU A 212 -9.29 -0.61 33.58
C LEU A 212 -10.35 -1.43 34.35
N SER A 213 -11.20 -2.18 33.64
CA SER A 213 -12.19 -3.07 34.24
C SER A 213 -11.55 -4.23 35.02
N TYR A 214 -10.50 -4.88 34.48
CA TYR A 214 -9.78 -5.94 35.20
C TYR A 214 -9.10 -5.42 36.47
N ASN A 215 -8.42 -4.26 36.40
CA ASN A 215 -7.79 -3.66 37.57
C ASN A 215 -8.83 -3.26 38.64
N LEU A 216 -9.99 -2.71 38.23
CA LEU A 216 -11.06 -2.36 39.17
C LEU A 216 -11.63 -3.62 39.85
N GLN A 217 -11.84 -4.70 39.10
CA GLN A 217 -12.35 -5.96 39.65
C GLN A 217 -11.34 -6.66 40.57
N CYS A 218 -10.05 -6.66 40.24
CA CYS A 218 -9.00 -7.15 41.15
C CYS A 218 -8.92 -6.32 42.43
N ASN A 219 -8.92 -4.98 42.33
CA ASN A 219 -8.89 -4.10 43.49
C ASN A 219 -10.12 -4.30 44.40
N LEU A 220 -11.29 -4.57 43.82
CA LEU A 220 -12.51 -4.87 44.59
C LEU A 220 -12.42 -6.23 45.30
N ILE A 221 -11.86 -7.25 44.65
CA ILE A 221 -11.64 -8.59 45.24
C ILE A 221 -10.59 -8.53 46.36
N ASP A 222 -9.51 -7.76 46.17
CA ASP A 222 -8.50 -7.56 47.21
C ASP A 222 -9.06 -6.78 48.40
N ALA A 223 -9.85 -5.72 48.17
CA ALA A 223 -10.57 -5.02 49.23
C ALA A 223 -11.54 -5.94 50.00
N ALA A 224 -12.27 -6.82 49.28
CA ALA A 224 -13.15 -7.80 49.90
C ALA A 224 -12.38 -8.86 50.71
N ARG A 225 -11.19 -9.30 50.26
CA ARG A 225 -10.32 -10.21 51.02
C ARG A 225 -9.79 -9.60 52.30
N VAL A 226 -9.43 -8.31 52.29
CA VAL A 226 -9.00 -7.58 53.50
C VAL A 226 -10.14 -7.48 54.52
N THR A 227 -11.40 -7.41 54.06
CA THR A 227 -12.57 -7.29 54.94
C THR A 227 -12.99 -8.63 55.56
N CYS A 228 -12.78 -9.75 54.85
CA CYS A 228 -13.15 -11.10 55.33
C CYS A 228 -12.11 -11.74 56.25
N ASN A 229 -10.83 -11.36 56.14
CA ASN A 229 -9.79 -11.81 57.06
C ASN A 229 -9.73 -10.86 58.26
N GLY A 230 -10.68 -10.99 59.18
CA GLY A 230 -10.63 -10.29 60.45
C GLY A 230 -9.39 -10.72 61.25
N PHE A 231 -8.35 -9.88 61.25
CA PHE A 231 -7.40 -9.81 62.36
C PHE A 231 -6.71 -8.43 62.41
N PRO A 232 -6.60 -7.80 63.59
CA PRO A 232 -6.12 -6.43 63.74
C PRO A 232 -4.60 -6.40 63.79
N LEU A 233 -3.97 -5.45 63.09
CA LEU A 233 -2.56 -5.13 63.32
C LEU A 233 -2.39 -3.63 63.46
N TRP A 234 -2.07 -3.26 64.70
CA TRP A 234 -1.73 -1.93 65.15
C TRP A 234 -0.37 -1.46 64.61
N MET A 235 -0.27 -0.14 64.50
CA MET A 235 0.90 0.71 64.70
C MET A 235 1.92 0.88 63.56
N GLU A 236 2.32 2.16 63.46
CA GLU A 236 3.45 2.75 62.72
C GLU A 236 3.34 2.93 61.21
N ALA A 237 3.04 4.17 60.79
CA ALA A 237 4.10 5.03 60.24
C ALA A 237 3.58 6.45 59.96
N ASP A 238 3.98 7.34 60.84
CA ASP A 238 4.29 8.73 60.57
C ASP A 238 4.89 8.98 59.17
N ARG A 239 4.41 10.02 58.48
CA ARG A 239 5.19 11.05 57.75
C ARG A 239 4.32 11.76 56.72
N ARG A 240 3.55 12.72 57.21
CA ARG A 240 3.09 13.85 56.39
C ARG A 240 4.29 14.73 56.07
N ASP A 241 5.12 14.36 55.09
CA ASP A 241 6.17 15.23 54.51
C ASP A 241 6.71 14.63 53.20
N ALA A 242 5.95 14.73 52.11
CA ALA A 242 6.50 14.64 50.74
C ALA A 242 5.60 15.27 49.67
N ALA A 243 4.58 16.05 50.06
CA ALA A 243 3.70 16.78 49.16
C ALA A 243 4.38 18.01 48.50
N GLN A 244 5.71 18.17 48.57
CA GLN A 244 6.38 19.39 48.07
C GLN A 244 7.52 19.20 47.05
N ILE A 245 7.97 17.98 46.71
CA ILE A 245 9.15 17.86 45.83
C ILE A 245 8.84 17.51 44.37
N PHE A 246 7.71 16.85 44.06
CA PHE A 246 7.49 16.40 42.67
C PHE A 246 6.89 17.46 41.73
N ILE A 247 6.36 18.57 42.25
CA ILE A 247 5.89 19.70 41.42
C ILE A 247 7.07 20.56 40.91
N VAL A 248 8.23 20.52 41.57
CA VAL A 248 9.41 21.34 41.18
C VAL A 248 10.27 20.65 40.10
N THR A 249 10.24 19.33 39.98
CA THR A 249 11.07 18.61 38.99
C THR A 249 10.45 18.55 37.59
N TYR A 250 9.12 18.63 37.46
CA TYR A 250 8.46 18.51 36.14
C TYR A 250 8.55 19.78 35.26
N VAL A 251 8.92 20.93 35.84
CA VAL A 251 9.08 22.20 35.10
C VAL A 251 10.51 22.39 34.56
N ASN A 252 11.51 21.63 35.02
CA ASN A 252 12.93 21.87 34.69
C ASN A 252 13.54 20.93 33.62
N VAL A 253 12.79 19.96 33.09
CA VAL A 253 13.31 19.00 32.07
C VAL A 253 12.87 19.35 30.64
N HIS A 254 11.95 20.30 30.44
CA HIS A 254 11.45 20.67 29.10
C HIS A 254 12.24 21.81 28.42
N MET A 255 13.44 22.15 28.89
CA MET A 255 14.28 23.22 28.31
C MET A 255 15.74 22.79 28.10
N ARG A 256 15.99 21.78 27.24
CA ARG A 256 17.27 21.67 26.52
C ARG A 256 17.15 20.84 25.23
N LEU A 257 17.30 21.55 24.12
CA LEU A 257 17.43 21.04 22.75
C LEU A 257 18.63 20.07 22.61
N PRO A 258 18.55 19.06 21.72
CA PRO A 258 19.74 18.49 21.10
C PRO A 258 20.20 19.36 19.91
N ARG A 259 21.50 19.66 19.86
CA ARG A 259 22.22 19.80 18.59
C ARG A 259 22.61 18.40 18.12
#